data_AF-I3Z828-F1
#
_entry.id   AF-I3Z828-F1
#
_cell.length_a   1.000
_cell.length_b   1.000
_cell.length_c   1.000
_cell.angle_alpha   90.00
_cell.angle_beta   90.00
_cell.angle_gamma   90.00
#
_symmetry.space_group_name_H-M   'P 1'
#
loop_
_entity.id
_entity.type
_entity.pdbx_description
1 polymer ?
#
loop_
_entity_poly.entity_id
_entity_poly.type
_entity_poly.pdbx_seq_one_letter_code
_entity_poly.pdbx_strand_id
1 'polypeptide(L)'
;MTGHETVQELLIENDGDIEQLARIFGCSISTLKRVLNKETFLTVEALSEFKEFLFAVKIDGKNILKENDPRNDYWIIKYKNFLNKYIYWAGGLVILGVLIGASVGSSGGDYSEGVVPFVGTINLFNIVLIILSYLFVFGILKIWPYQNPEWLYIENINPIFEVLI
;
A
#
# COMPACT_ATOMS: atom_id res chain seq x y z
N MET A 1 24.11 22.56 -14.20
CA MET A 1 23.51 22.28 -12.90
C MET A 1 24.53 21.65 -11.96
N THR A 2 24.78 22.34 -10.85
CA THR A 2 25.52 21.86 -9.68
C THR A 2 24.66 20.91 -8.84
N GLY A 3 25.25 20.12 -7.95
CA GLY A 3 24.48 19.22 -7.06
C GLY A 3 23.48 19.95 -6.18
N HIS A 4 23.86 21.13 -5.67
CA HIS A 4 22.96 22.01 -4.93
C HIS A 4 21.72 22.41 -5.76
N GLU A 5 21.92 22.89 -6.99
CA GLU A 5 20.82 23.26 -7.89
C GLU A 5 19.93 22.06 -8.23
N THR A 6 20.52 20.89 -8.47
CA THR A 6 19.74 19.68 -8.77
C THR A 6 18.86 19.24 -7.61
N VAL A 7 19.40 19.21 -6.38
CA VAL A 7 18.63 18.85 -5.18
C VAL A 7 17.55 19.91 -4.91
N GLN A 8 17.84 21.19 -5.13
CA GLN A 8 16.87 22.26 -4.95
C GLN A 8 15.71 22.17 -5.95
N GLU A 9 16.00 21.92 -7.23
CA GLU A 9 14.96 21.73 -8.25
C GLU A 9 14.09 20.50 -7.95
N LEU A 10 14.71 19.37 -7.56
CA LEU A 10 13.97 18.18 -7.15
C LEU A 10 13.06 18.45 -5.95
N LEU A 11 13.49 19.25 -4.98
CA LEU A 11 12.66 19.66 -3.85
C LEU A 11 11.48 20.51 -4.27
N ILE A 12 11.66 21.41 -5.24
CA ILE A 12 10.57 22.23 -5.77
C ILE A 12 9.52 21.34 -6.47
N GLU A 13 9.98 20.41 -7.30
CA GLU A 13 9.09 19.46 -7.98
C GLU A 13 8.39 18.53 -6.98
N ASN A 14 9.02 18.25 -5.83
CA ASN A 14 8.49 17.40 -4.76
C ASN A 14 7.76 18.16 -3.64
N ASP A 15 7.26 19.38 -3.90
CA ASP A 15 6.52 20.20 -2.92
C ASP A 15 7.25 20.41 -1.57
N GLY A 16 8.58 20.34 -1.59
CA GLY A 16 9.45 20.51 -0.42
C GLY A 16 9.62 19.28 0.47
N ASP A 17 9.11 18.10 0.08
CA ASP A 17 9.28 16.88 0.88
C ASP A 17 10.70 16.29 0.74
N ILE A 18 11.59 16.74 1.62
CA ILE A 18 12.97 16.26 1.71
C ILE A 18 13.07 14.82 2.22
N GLU A 19 12.08 14.33 2.98
CA GLU A 19 12.11 12.97 3.51
C GLU A 19 11.87 11.96 2.39
N GLN A 20 10.95 12.26 1.48
CA GLN A 20 10.71 11.43 0.30
C GLN A 20 11.94 11.36 -0.60
N LEU A 21 12.59 12.49 -0.89
CA LEU A 21 13.83 12.47 -1.67
C LEU A 21 14.94 11.69 -0.97
N ALA A 22 15.09 11.83 0.36
CA ALA A 22 16.04 11.05 1.13
C ALA A 22 15.80 9.54 0.98
N ARG A 23 14.53 9.11 1.00
CA ARG A 23 14.14 7.70 0.78
C ARG A 23 14.43 7.22 -0.63
N ILE A 24 14.04 8.00 -1.65
CA ILE A 24 14.23 7.66 -3.07
C ILE A 24 15.72 7.41 -3.36
N PHE A 25 16.60 8.30 -2.87
CA PHE A 25 18.05 8.21 -3.11
C PHE A 25 18.81 7.41 -2.04
N GLY A 26 18.11 6.72 -1.13
CA GLY A 26 18.75 5.88 -0.11
C GLY A 26 19.75 6.61 0.80
N CYS A 27 19.52 7.89 1.09
CA CYS A 27 20.43 8.73 1.86
C CYS A 27 19.75 9.34 3.09
N SER A 28 20.54 9.87 4.02
CA SER A 28 19.97 10.56 5.19
C SER A 28 19.50 11.98 4.83
N ILE A 29 18.45 12.45 5.51
CA ILE A 29 17.98 13.84 5.40
C ILE A 29 19.12 14.83 5.70
N SER A 30 20.00 14.49 6.66
CA SER A 30 21.16 15.32 6.99
C SER A 30 22.13 15.46 5.82
N THR A 31 22.35 14.41 5.03
CA THR A 31 23.20 14.46 3.83
C THR A 31 22.61 15.42 2.79
N LEU A 32 21.31 15.34 2.51
CA LEU A 32 20.66 16.28 1.57
C LEU A 32 20.71 17.73 2.08
N LYS A 33 20.47 17.96 3.37
CA LYS A 33 20.59 19.30 3.98
C LYS A 33 21.99 19.89 3.86
N ARG A 34 23.03 19.08 4.05
CA ARG A 34 24.43 19.51 3.87
C ARG A 34 24.72 19.90 2.41
N VAL A 35 24.15 19.19 1.44
CA VAL A 35 24.27 19.56 0.01
C VAL A 35 23.54 20.87 -0.28
N LEU A 36 22.33 21.05 0.28
CA LEU A 36 21.55 22.29 0.14
C LEU A 36 22.25 23.49 0.79
N ASN A 37 22.89 23.30 1.93
CA ASN A 37 23.65 24.35 2.61
C ASN A 37 25.05 24.58 1.99
N LYS A 38 25.40 23.83 0.93
CA LYS A 38 26.73 23.87 0.29
C LYS A 38 27.88 23.48 1.23
N GLU A 39 27.58 22.72 2.28
CA GLU A 39 28.56 22.17 3.23
C GLU A 39 29.22 20.89 2.71
N THR A 40 28.60 20.22 1.74
CA THR A 40 29.15 19.04 1.07
C THR A 40 28.73 19.01 -0.40
N PHE A 41 29.40 18.17 -1.18
CA PHE A 41 29.17 18.02 -2.61
C PHE A 41 28.78 16.58 -2.92
N LEU A 42 27.90 16.41 -3.90
CA LEU A 42 27.61 15.09 -4.47
C LEU A 42 28.85 14.56 -5.20
N THR A 43 29.04 13.25 -5.17
CA THR A 43 30.01 12.60 -6.06
C THR A 43 29.57 12.76 -7.53
N VAL A 44 30.46 12.49 -8.47
CA VAL A 44 30.14 12.61 -9.90
C VAL A 44 29.02 11.65 -10.28
N GLU A 45 29.03 10.45 -9.72
CA GLU A 45 28.03 9.40 -9.94
C GLU A 45 26.68 9.84 -9.36
N ALA A 46 26.64 10.27 -8.10
CA ALA A 46 25.40 10.74 -7.47
C ALA A 46 24.85 11.97 -8.19
N LEU A 47 25.70 12.87 -8.67
CA LEU A 47 25.25 14.02 -9.46
C LEU A 47 24.59 13.59 -10.80
N SER A 48 25.09 12.54 -11.44
CA SER A 48 24.47 11.98 -12.66
C SER A 48 23.08 11.42 -12.34
N GLU A 49 23.00 10.58 -11.31
CA GLU A 49 21.76 9.93 -10.88
C GLU A 49 20.67 10.96 -10.53
N PHE A 50 21.02 11.98 -9.73
CA PHE A 50 20.09 13.05 -9.39
C PHE A 50 19.60 13.84 -10.62
N LYS A 51 20.46 14.03 -11.63
CA LYS A 51 20.09 14.74 -12.87
C LYS A 51 19.19 13.91 -13.76
N GLU A 52 19.48 12.62 -13.91
CA GLU A 52 18.64 11.69 -14.66
C GLU A 52 17.26 11.60 -14.02
N PHE A 53 17.19 11.50 -12.70
CA PHE A 53 15.93 11.49 -11.97
C PHE A 53 15.16 12.81 -12.13
N LEU A 54 15.83 13.96 -12.01
CA LEU A 54 15.19 15.26 -12.25
C LEU A 54 14.63 15.37 -13.68
N PHE A 55 15.35 14.85 -14.66
CA PHE A 55 14.88 14.84 -16.04
C PHE A 55 13.62 13.98 -16.20
N ALA A 56 13.59 12.78 -15.60
CA ALA A 56 12.40 11.92 -15.57
C ALA A 56 11.21 12.64 -14.91
N VAL A 57 11.41 13.28 -13.75
CA VAL A 57 10.36 14.05 -13.06
C VAL A 57 9.82 15.19 -13.93
N LYS A 58 10.66 15.86 -14.72
CA LYS A 58 10.21 16.96 -15.61
C LYS A 58 9.45 16.47 -16.85
N ILE A 59 9.71 15.25 -17.33
CA ILE A 59 9.01 14.68 -18.50
C ILE A 59 7.70 14.03 -18.09
N ASP A 60 7.76 13.10 -17.14
CA ASP A 60 6.65 12.23 -16.77
C ASP A 60 5.84 12.79 -15.59
N GLY A 61 6.33 13.86 -14.97
CA GLY A 61 5.66 14.61 -13.91
C GLY A 61 5.83 14.00 -12.52
N LYS A 62 5.05 14.53 -11.57
CA LYS A 62 5.10 14.16 -10.14
C LYS A 62 4.78 12.68 -9.85
N ASN A 63 4.28 11.93 -10.83
CA ASN A 63 4.02 10.50 -10.68
C ASN A 63 5.32 9.71 -10.48
N ILE A 64 6.42 10.12 -11.11
CA ILE A 64 7.75 9.50 -10.93
C ILE A 64 8.20 9.54 -9.47
N LEU A 65 7.95 10.66 -8.77
CA LEU A 65 8.29 10.80 -7.34
C LEU A 65 7.52 9.81 -6.47
N LYS A 66 6.25 9.54 -6.82
CA LYS A 66 5.46 8.54 -6.11
C LYS A 66 5.91 7.13 -6.46
N GLU A 67 6.02 6.80 -7.73
CA GLU A 67 6.40 5.46 -8.19
C GLU A 67 7.76 5.01 -7.65
N ASN A 68 8.71 5.94 -7.52
CA ASN A 68 10.03 5.65 -7.00
C ASN A 68 10.16 5.82 -5.47
N ASP A 69 9.13 6.31 -4.75
CA ASP A 69 9.17 6.31 -3.28
C ASP A 69 8.97 4.87 -2.79
N PRO A 70 9.94 4.29 -2.04
CA PRO A 70 9.79 2.96 -1.46
C PRO A 70 8.54 2.81 -0.58
N ARG A 71 7.96 3.92 -0.09
CA ARG A 71 6.70 3.91 0.67
C ARG A 71 5.44 3.78 -0.19
N ASN A 72 5.51 4.07 -1.48
CA ASN A 72 4.33 4.05 -2.35
C ASN A 72 3.95 2.63 -2.80
N ASP A 73 4.91 1.71 -2.90
CA ASP A 73 4.68 0.34 -3.39
C ASP A 73 4.62 -0.71 -2.27
N TYR A 74 4.29 -0.28 -1.06
CA TYR A 74 4.21 -1.19 0.09
C TYR A 74 3.10 -2.23 -0.08
N TRP A 75 3.38 -3.48 0.35
CA TRP A 75 2.38 -4.53 0.49
C TRP A 75 1.16 -4.06 1.29
N ILE A 76 1.30 -3.07 2.18
CA ILE A 76 0.19 -2.42 2.90
C ILE A 76 -0.84 -1.82 1.93
N ILE A 77 -0.37 -1.11 0.90
CA ILE A 77 -1.23 -0.46 -0.10
C ILE A 77 -1.82 -1.52 -1.03
N LYS A 78 -1.02 -2.50 -1.46
CA LYS A 78 -1.50 -3.66 -2.24
C LYS A 78 -2.58 -4.44 -1.47
N TYR A 79 -2.37 -4.70 -0.19
CA TYR A 79 -3.31 -5.39 0.69
C TYR A 79 -4.58 -4.58 0.94
N LYS A 80 -4.46 -3.28 1.20
CA LYS A 80 -5.62 -2.39 1.35
C LYS A 80 -6.49 -2.39 0.10
N ASN A 81 -5.88 -2.40 -1.08
CA ASN A 81 -6.58 -2.53 -2.36
C ASN A 81 -7.24 -3.92 -2.51
N PHE A 82 -6.53 -5.00 -2.16
CA PHE A 82 -7.09 -6.35 -2.12
C PHE A 82 -8.33 -6.43 -1.21
N LEU A 83 -8.24 -5.91 0.01
CA LEU A 83 -9.35 -5.89 0.97
C LEU A 83 -10.55 -5.09 0.50
N ASN A 84 -10.33 -3.91 -0.08
CA ASN A 84 -11.42 -3.13 -0.65
C ASN A 84 -12.15 -3.95 -1.70
N LYS A 85 -11.42 -4.61 -2.61
CA LYS A 85 -12.00 -5.49 -3.63
C LYS A 85 -12.71 -6.69 -3.01
N TYR A 86 -12.09 -7.36 -2.04
CA TYR A 86 -12.64 -8.54 -1.37
C TYR A 86 -13.93 -8.23 -0.60
N ILE A 87 -14.00 -7.10 0.11
CA ILE A 87 -15.20 -6.68 0.85
C ILE A 87 -16.39 -6.51 -0.09
N TYR A 88 -16.20 -5.95 -1.29
CA TYR A 88 -17.27 -5.86 -2.28
C TYR A 88 -17.76 -7.25 -2.73
N TRP A 89 -16.84 -8.18 -3.01
CA TRP A 89 -17.20 -9.56 -3.38
C TRP A 89 -17.90 -10.31 -2.26
N ALA A 90 -17.37 -10.24 -1.04
CA ALA A 90 -17.92 -10.92 0.12
C ALA A 90 -19.29 -10.35 0.51
N GLY A 91 -19.46 -9.02 0.46
CA GLY A 91 -20.76 -8.37 0.65
C GLY A 91 -21.78 -8.80 -0.40
N GLY A 92 -21.37 -8.89 -1.67
CA GLY A 92 -22.22 -9.39 -2.76
C GLY A 92 -22.68 -10.84 -2.54
N LEU A 93 -21.78 -11.72 -2.09
CA LEU A 93 -22.12 -13.12 -1.76
C LEU A 93 -23.09 -13.23 -0.59
N VAL A 94 -22.94 -12.39 0.44
CA VAL A 94 -23.88 -12.35 1.58
C VAL A 94 -25.27 -11.90 1.12
N ILE A 95 -25.36 -10.84 0.32
CA ILE A 95 -26.64 -10.35 -0.23
C ILE A 95 -27.29 -11.44 -1.10
N LEU A 96 -26.50 -12.09 -1.97
CA LEU A 96 -26.99 -13.19 -2.81
C LEU A 96 -27.53 -14.35 -1.96
N GLY A 97 -26.82 -14.74 -0.90
CA GLY A 97 -27.27 -15.77 0.03
C GLY A 97 -28.59 -15.41 0.72
N VAL A 98 -28.76 -14.17 1.17
CA VAL A 98 -30.01 -13.69 1.77
C VAL A 98 -31.17 -13.74 0.76
N LEU A 99 -30.93 -13.32 -0.49
CA LEU A 99 -31.95 -13.36 -1.55
C LEU A 99 -32.38 -14.80 -1.90
N ILE A 100 -31.43 -15.74 -1.97
CA ILE A 100 -31.71 -17.16 -2.20
C ILE A 100 -32.51 -17.75 -1.02
N GLY A 101 -32.11 -17.45 0.22
CA GLY A 101 -32.85 -17.89 1.40
C GLY A 101 -34.28 -17.35 1.42
N ALA A 102 -34.47 -16.09 1.05
CA ALA A 102 -35.78 -15.45 1.00
C ALA A 102 -36.68 -16.00 -0.12
N SER A 103 -36.11 -16.33 -1.30
CA SER A 103 -36.88 -16.87 -2.43
C SER A 103 -37.34 -18.31 -2.21
N VAL A 104 -36.49 -19.15 -1.61
CA VAL A 104 -36.86 -20.52 -1.21
C VAL A 104 -37.93 -20.49 -0.12
N GLY A 105 -37.83 -19.51 0.79
CA GLY A 105 -38.82 -19.31 1.84
C GLY A 105 -40.17 -18.79 1.35
N SER A 106 -40.24 -18.03 0.25
CA SER A 106 -41.50 -17.54 -0.30
C SER A 106 -42.20 -18.55 -1.21
N SER A 107 -41.47 -19.54 -1.74
CA SER A 107 -42.02 -20.59 -2.62
C SER A 107 -42.65 -21.77 -1.86
N GLY A 108 -42.72 -21.73 -0.53
CA GLY A 108 -43.34 -22.79 0.30
C GLY A 108 -42.57 -24.11 0.33
N GLY A 109 -41.27 -24.12 0.01
CA GLY A 109 -40.43 -25.31 0.09
C GLY A 109 -40.05 -25.64 1.53
N ASP A 110 -39.97 -26.93 1.87
CA ASP A 110 -39.56 -27.39 3.21
C ASP A 110 -38.16 -26.85 3.54
N TYR A 111 -38.11 -25.91 4.49
CA TYR A 111 -36.90 -25.19 4.92
C TYR A 111 -35.80 -26.11 5.49
N SER A 112 -36.12 -27.37 5.78
CA SER A 112 -35.29 -28.32 6.54
C SER A 112 -34.28 -29.10 5.72
N GLU A 113 -34.41 -29.19 4.40
CA GLU A 113 -33.56 -30.07 3.59
C GLU A 113 -32.45 -29.30 2.86
N GLY A 114 -31.39 -28.99 3.59
CA GLY A 114 -30.06 -28.70 3.04
C GLY A 114 -29.78 -27.28 2.56
N VAL A 115 -30.73 -26.58 1.91
CA VAL A 115 -30.45 -25.27 1.29
C VAL A 115 -30.24 -24.15 2.32
N VAL A 116 -31.12 -24.04 3.32
CA VAL A 116 -31.02 -23.00 4.37
C VAL A 116 -29.78 -23.20 5.26
N PRO A 117 -29.45 -24.42 5.73
CA PRO A 117 -28.20 -24.67 6.45
C PRO A 117 -26.95 -24.40 5.61
N PHE A 118 -26.96 -24.75 4.32
CA PHE A 118 -25.84 -24.53 3.40
C PHE A 118 -25.58 -23.04 3.17
N VAL A 119 -26.63 -22.26 2.86
CA VAL A 119 -26.54 -20.80 2.71
C VAL A 119 -26.13 -20.13 4.01
N GLY A 120 -26.68 -20.57 5.15
CA GLY A 120 -26.29 -20.07 6.47
C GLY A 120 -24.81 -20.34 6.78
N THR A 121 -24.31 -21.52 6.43
CA THR A 121 -22.90 -21.90 6.64
C THR A 121 -21.96 -21.09 5.75
N ILE A 122 -22.31 -20.87 4.48
CA ILE A 122 -21.53 -20.02 3.56
C ILE A 122 -21.48 -18.58 4.06
N ASN A 123 -22.62 -18.03 4.50
CA ASN A 123 -22.66 -16.67 5.02
C ASN A 123 -21.85 -16.54 6.32
N LEU A 124 -21.94 -17.51 7.23
CA LEU A 124 -21.14 -17.52 8.45
C LEU A 124 -19.64 -17.62 8.15
N PHE A 125 -19.24 -18.49 7.22
CA PHE A 125 -17.86 -18.63 6.78
C PHE A 125 -17.32 -17.32 6.19
N ASN A 126 -18.09 -16.65 5.32
CA ASN A 126 -17.72 -15.35 4.76
C ASN A 126 -17.59 -14.27 5.85
N ILE A 127 -18.51 -14.22 6.81
CA ILE A 127 -18.45 -13.27 7.93
C ILE A 127 -17.20 -13.52 8.79
N VAL A 128 -16.89 -14.77 9.10
CA VAL A 128 -15.68 -15.13 9.87
C VAL A 128 -14.42 -14.73 9.11
N LEU A 129 -14.34 -14.99 7.80
CA LEU A 129 -13.21 -14.57 6.98
C LEU A 129 -13.07 -13.05 6.90
N ILE A 130 -14.18 -12.30 6.80
CA ILE A 130 -14.16 -10.83 6.85
C ILE A 130 -13.62 -10.36 8.19
N ILE A 131 -14.10 -10.91 9.30
CA ILE A 131 -13.67 -10.52 10.65
C ILE A 131 -12.18 -10.83 10.85
N LEU A 132 -11.72 -12.02 10.49
CA LEU A 132 -10.31 -12.40 10.57
C LEU A 132 -9.42 -11.49 9.71
N SER A 133 -9.86 -11.19 8.47
CA SER A 133 -9.15 -10.26 7.59
C SER A 133 -9.09 -8.86 8.20
N TYR A 134 -10.19 -8.37 8.79
CA TYR A 134 -10.24 -7.06 9.42
C TYR A 134 -9.38 -6.99 10.69
N LEU A 135 -9.35 -8.05 11.49
CA LEU A 135 -8.48 -8.15 12.67
C LEU A 135 -7.01 -8.20 12.26
N PHE A 136 -6.68 -8.93 11.19
CA PHE A 136 -5.34 -8.95 10.62
C PHE A 136 -4.93 -7.55 10.17
N VAL A 137 -5.76 -6.84 9.39
CA VAL A 137 -5.56 -5.43 9.02
C VAL A 137 -5.31 -4.56 10.24
N PHE A 138 -6.15 -4.66 11.26
CA PHE A 138 -6.03 -3.80 12.43
C PHE A 138 -4.73 -4.07 13.21
N GLY A 139 -4.38 -5.34 13.41
CA GLY A 139 -3.14 -5.73 14.07
C GLY A 139 -1.90 -5.34 13.25
N ILE A 140 -1.87 -5.71 11.98
CA ILE A 140 -0.71 -5.62 11.08
C ILE A 140 -0.56 -4.24 10.44
N LEU A 141 -1.62 -3.47 10.23
CA LEU A 141 -1.56 -2.13 9.62
C LEU A 141 -1.68 -0.99 10.63
N LYS A 142 -2.32 -1.21 11.79
CA LYS A 142 -2.54 -0.14 12.76
C LYS A 142 -1.62 -0.23 13.98
N ILE A 143 -1.42 -1.44 14.50
CA ILE A 143 -0.62 -1.65 15.71
C ILE A 143 0.84 -1.92 15.35
N TRP A 144 1.09 -2.84 14.42
CA TRP A 144 2.44 -3.28 14.07
C TRP A 144 3.35 -2.19 13.49
N PRO A 145 2.90 -1.36 12.52
CA PRO A 145 3.72 -0.29 11.95
C PRO A 145 4.01 0.82 12.94
N TYR A 146 3.07 1.04 13.87
CA TYR A 146 3.21 2.03 14.91
C TYR A 146 4.26 1.61 15.95
N GLN A 147 4.34 0.32 16.25
CA GLN A 147 5.30 -0.22 17.21
C GLN A 147 6.68 -0.48 16.60
N ASN A 148 6.75 -0.92 15.33
CA ASN A 148 8.00 -1.29 14.67
C ASN A 148 7.99 -0.87 13.19
N PRO A 149 8.15 0.42 12.89
CA PRO A 149 8.09 0.92 11.51
C PRO A 149 9.21 0.33 10.64
N GLU A 150 10.37 -0.01 11.23
CA GLU A 150 11.53 -0.52 10.50
C GLU A 150 11.31 -1.90 9.88
N TRP A 151 10.45 -2.71 10.50
CA TRP A 151 10.14 -4.07 10.06
C TRP A 151 9.38 -4.13 8.75
N LEU A 152 8.63 -3.07 8.47
CA LEU A 152 7.98 -2.90 7.20
C LEU A 152 9.03 -3.00 6.07
N TYR A 153 10.24 -2.44 6.29
CA TYR A 153 11.27 -2.22 5.27
C TYR A 153 12.25 -3.38 5.13
N ILE A 154 12.00 -4.50 5.81
CA ILE A 154 12.83 -5.70 5.70
C ILE A 154 12.52 -6.37 4.36
N GLU A 155 13.51 -6.41 3.46
CA GLU A 155 13.40 -7.00 2.11
C GLU A 155 12.83 -8.43 2.12
N ASN A 156 13.12 -9.21 3.18
CA ASN A 156 12.64 -10.58 3.31
C ASN A 156 11.15 -10.69 3.71
N ILE A 157 10.55 -9.63 4.24
CA ILE A 157 9.16 -9.64 4.72
C ILE A 157 8.19 -9.34 3.57
N ASN A 158 8.56 -8.43 2.67
CA ASN A 158 7.73 -8.03 1.54
C ASN A 158 7.23 -9.22 0.68
N PRO A 159 8.07 -10.19 0.25
CA PRO A 159 7.60 -11.33 -0.54
C PRO A 159 6.72 -12.32 0.25
N ILE A 160 6.91 -12.44 1.57
CA ILE A 160 6.06 -13.30 2.42
C ILE A 160 4.63 -12.76 2.44
N PHE A 161 4.48 -11.44 2.56
CA PHE A 161 3.17 -10.80 2.54
C PHE A 161 2.59 -10.73 1.13
N GLU A 162 3.39 -10.56 0.08
CA GLU A 162 2.89 -10.66 -1.31
C GLU A 162 2.31 -12.04 -1.65
N VAL A 163 2.85 -13.14 -1.10
CA VAL A 163 2.28 -14.49 -1.29
C VAL A 163 0.97 -14.69 -0.51
N LEU A 164 0.77 -13.94 0.58
CA LEU A 164 -0.43 -14.03 1.41
C LEU A 164 -1.63 -13.23 0.87
N ILE A 165 -1.42 -12.39 -0.15
CA ILE A 165 -2.41 -11.48 -0.76
C ILE A 165 -2.81 -11.99 -2.13
#